data_AF-A0A8H5CHX2-F1
#
_entry.id   AF-A0A8H5CHX2-F1
#
_cell.length_a   1.000
_cell.length_b   1.000
_cell.length_c   1.000
_cell.angle_alpha   90.00
_cell.angle_beta   90.00
_cell.angle_gamma   90.00
#
_symmetry.space_group_name_H-M   'P 1'
#
loop_
_entity.id
_entity.type
_entity.pdbx_description
1 polymer ?
#
loop_
_entity_poly.entity_id
_entity_poly.type
_entity_poly.pdbx_seq_one_letter_code
_entity_poly.pdbx_strand_id
1 'polypeptide(L)'
;MEPLSSSFQLTSHADDMSIDGTTISHLKHADDMVIISHSAAGLQRHLNQLEEWCFDNFLSLSPSKSEVMIFGDLCNTLACLRQTDPITYICGLSTSSTSPFIFTVNGCLLKLTDKFKYVGTTFCSTKRDIFACLYDEKANAATISSHGILSTERLVGQGHIPPHSAKTLYTALVDCHLIFGCEIALDVSNTGIQKLEKVQNGFLRRILSLSRSSPLPPLFTETGICPLPAR
;
A
#
# COMPACT_ATOMS: atom_id res chain seq x y z
N MET A 1 -29.71 14.17 -1.82
CA MET A 1 -29.55 13.46 -0.54
C MET A 1 -28.09 13.07 -0.50
N GLU A 2 -27.27 13.78 0.27
CA GLU A 2 -25.85 13.45 0.38
C GLU A 2 -25.69 12.11 1.10
N PRO A 3 -24.72 11.25 0.72
CA PRO A 3 -24.50 9.97 1.39
C PRO A 3 -24.15 10.21 2.86
N LEU A 4 -24.71 9.40 3.78
CA LEU A 4 -24.53 9.56 5.22
C LEU A 4 -23.05 9.69 5.63
N SER A 5 -22.15 8.99 4.95
CA SER A 5 -20.70 9.08 5.20
C SER A 5 -20.11 10.45 4.85
N SER A 6 -20.69 11.21 3.92
CA SER A 6 -20.18 12.53 3.51
C SER A 6 -20.44 13.64 4.53
N SER A 7 -21.40 13.47 5.45
CA SER A 7 -21.67 14.46 6.50
C SER A 7 -20.74 14.38 7.71
N PHE A 8 -19.91 13.34 7.84
CA PHE A 8 -18.94 13.26 8.93
C PHE A 8 -17.80 14.26 8.70
N GLN A 9 -17.69 15.26 9.57
CA GLN A 9 -16.60 16.24 9.62
C GLN A 9 -15.94 16.21 11.00
N LEU A 10 -14.60 16.26 11.01
CA LEU A 10 -13.83 16.39 12.24
C LEU A 10 -13.68 17.87 12.59
N THR A 11 -13.76 18.20 13.87
CA THR A 11 -13.39 19.54 14.36
C THR A 11 -11.89 19.75 14.15
N SER A 12 -11.52 20.93 13.63
CA SER A 12 -10.13 21.28 13.35
C SER A 12 -9.26 21.18 14.60
N HIS A 13 -8.09 20.58 14.47
CA HIS A 13 -7.07 20.46 15.50
C HIS A 13 -5.72 21.00 15.01
N ALA A 14 -4.89 21.49 15.93
CA ALA A 14 -3.56 22.00 15.61
C ALA A 14 -2.62 20.93 15.03
N ASP A 15 -2.94 19.65 15.27
CA ASP A 15 -2.18 18.49 14.81
C ASP A 15 -2.77 17.85 13.54
N ASP A 16 -3.71 18.52 12.88
CA ASP A 16 -4.28 18.02 11.63
C ASP A 16 -3.25 18.07 10.50
N MET A 17 -3.30 17.06 9.63
CA MET A 17 -2.51 17.07 8.41
C MET A 17 -3.06 18.15 7.47
N SER A 18 -2.17 18.97 6.90
CA SER A 18 -2.52 19.89 5.83
C SER A 18 -1.65 19.66 4.60
N ILE A 19 -2.27 19.68 3.43
CA ILE A 19 -1.59 19.62 2.12
C ILE A 19 -2.00 20.88 1.36
N ASP A 20 -1.03 21.72 1.01
CA ASP A 20 -1.23 22.96 0.26
C ASP A 20 -2.33 23.86 0.86
N GLY A 21 -2.30 24.04 2.18
CA GLY A 21 -3.29 24.82 2.93
C GLY A 21 -4.66 24.15 3.11
N THR A 22 -4.87 22.97 2.54
CA THR A 22 -6.08 22.17 2.73
C THR A 22 -5.87 21.16 3.85
N THR A 23 -6.63 21.29 4.93
CA THR A 23 -6.63 20.31 6.02
C THR A 23 -7.28 19.00 5.57
N ILE A 24 -6.53 17.91 5.63
CA ILE A 24 -7.02 16.56 5.35
C ILE A 24 -7.30 15.87 6.68
N SER A 25 -8.59 15.80 7.02
CA SER A 25 -9.03 15.21 8.27
C SER A 25 -9.15 13.68 8.21
N HIS A 26 -9.63 13.14 7.07
CA HIS A 26 -9.83 11.70 6.87
C HIS A 26 -10.01 11.35 5.39
N LEU A 27 -9.76 10.09 5.03
CA LEU A 27 -10.06 9.49 3.71
C LEU A 27 -11.15 8.44 3.87
N LYS A 28 -12.11 8.41 2.95
CA LYS A 28 -13.25 7.48 2.98
C LYS A 28 -13.32 6.68 1.69
N HIS A 29 -13.51 5.38 1.81
CA HIS A 29 -13.83 4.50 0.69
C HIS A 29 -14.80 3.41 1.16
N ALA A 30 -16.07 3.50 0.74
CA ALA A 30 -17.15 2.65 1.26
C ALA A 30 -17.22 2.67 2.80
N ASP A 31 -17.06 1.53 3.45
CA ASP A 31 -17.01 1.35 4.91
C ASP A 31 -15.61 1.60 5.51
N ASP A 32 -14.56 1.57 4.68
CA ASP A 32 -13.19 1.83 5.13
C ASP A 32 -12.92 3.34 5.28
N MET A 33 -12.40 3.72 6.44
CA MET A 33 -12.00 5.10 6.74
C MET A 33 -10.56 5.15 7.28
N VAL A 34 -9.81 6.14 6.84
CA VAL A 34 -8.48 6.46 7.39
C VAL A 34 -8.58 7.82 8.07
N ILE A 35 -8.19 7.88 9.34
CA ILE A 35 -8.04 9.12 10.10
C ILE A 35 -6.54 9.36 10.31
N ILE A 36 -6.11 10.61 10.17
CA ILE A 36 -4.70 10.98 10.26
C ILE A 36 -4.53 12.11 11.28
N SER A 37 -3.43 12.10 12.01
CA SER A 37 -3.05 13.13 12.99
C SER A 37 -1.53 13.10 13.18
N HIS A 38 -0.93 14.26 13.48
CA HIS A 38 0.49 14.38 13.81
C HIS A 38 0.81 14.04 15.28
N SER A 39 -0.20 13.90 16.14
CA SER A 39 -0.03 13.54 17.55
C SER A 39 -0.98 12.41 17.98
N ALA A 40 -0.57 11.66 19.01
CA ALA A 40 -1.41 10.62 19.60
C ALA A 40 -2.67 11.19 20.26
N ALA A 41 -2.55 12.35 20.93
CA ALA A 41 -3.69 13.03 21.54
C ALA A 41 -4.71 13.48 20.48
N GLY A 42 -4.23 14.04 19.36
CA GLY A 42 -5.06 14.42 18.22
C GLY A 42 -5.76 13.20 17.60
N LEU A 43 -5.04 12.09 17.42
CA LEU A 43 -5.63 10.86 16.88
C LEU A 43 -6.74 10.33 17.77
N GLN A 44 -6.51 10.22 19.09
CA GLN A 44 -7.54 9.76 20.03
C GLN A 44 -8.75 10.70 20.04
N ARG A 45 -8.53 12.01 19.96
CA ARG A 45 -9.62 12.98 19.83
C ARG A 45 -10.45 12.76 18.57
N HIS A 46 -9.83 12.46 17.43
CA HIS A 46 -10.55 12.16 16.20
C HIS A 46 -11.33 10.85 16.28
N LEU A 47 -10.76 9.82 16.93
CA LEU A 47 -11.44 8.56 17.19
C LEU A 47 -12.69 8.76 18.05
N ASN A 48 -12.61 9.58 19.11
CA ASN A 48 -13.75 9.90 19.97
C ASN A 48 -14.87 10.61 19.18
N GLN A 49 -14.52 11.55 18.29
CA GLN A 49 -15.50 12.23 17.43
C GLN A 49 -16.14 11.27 16.42
N LEU A 50 -15.37 10.31 15.89
CA LEU A 50 -15.90 9.28 15.00
C LEU A 50 -16.88 8.36 15.74
N GLU A 51 -16.57 7.99 16.99
CA GLU A 51 -17.44 7.18 17.85
C GLU A 51 -18.77 7.90 18.14
N GLU A 52 -18.71 9.17 18.55
CA GLU A 52 -19.88 10.00 18.81
C GLU A 52 -20.75 10.16 17.55
N TRP A 53 -20.12 10.44 16.41
CA TRP A 53 -20.83 10.53 15.14
C TRP A 53 -21.46 9.20 14.71
N CYS A 54 -20.75 8.08 14.88
CA CYS A 54 -21.30 6.75 14.61
C CYS A 54 -22.53 6.48 15.49
N PHE A 55 -22.45 6.81 16.77
CA PHE A 55 -23.54 6.64 17.72
C PHE A 55 -24.79 7.44 17.31
N ASP A 56 -24.63 8.71 16.96
CA ASP A 56 -25.72 9.59 16.51
C ASP A 56 -26.38 9.11 15.20
N ASN A 57 -25.63 8.36 14.39
CA ASN A 57 -26.06 7.83 13.10
C ASN A 57 -26.44 6.35 13.13
N PHE A 58 -26.56 5.74 14.32
CA PHE A 58 -26.90 4.32 14.51
C PHE A 58 -25.92 3.36 13.83
N LEU A 59 -24.64 3.74 13.76
CA LEU A 59 -23.52 2.94 13.26
C LEU A 59 -22.64 2.45 14.41
N SER A 60 -21.89 1.38 14.17
CA SER A 60 -20.90 0.88 15.12
C SER A 60 -19.56 0.64 14.45
N LEU A 61 -18.50 1.12 15.09
CA LEU A 61 -17.13 0.81 14.72
C LEU A 61 -16.77 -0.61 15.16
N SER A 62 -15.93 -1.28 14.38
CA SER A 62 -15.41 -2.61 14.72
C SER A 62 -13.97 -2.50 15.21
N PRO A 63 -13.72 -2.58 16.53
CA PRO A 63 -12.36 -2.46 17.06
C PRO A 63 -11.42 -3.56 16.56
N SER A 64 -11.95 -4.75 16.29
CA SER A 64 -11.15 -5.89 15.78
C SER A 64 -10.70 -5.73 14.33
N LYS A 65 -11.35 -4.86 13.55
CA LYS A 65 -10.94 -4.51 12.18
C LYS A 65 -10.20 -3.19 12.09
N SER A 66 -10.21 -2.41 13.16
CA SER A 66 -9.58 -1.10 13.22
C SER A 66 -8.16 -1.24 13.76
N GLU A 67 -7.18 -0.81 12.98
CA GLU A 67 -5.78 -0.84 13.35
C GLU A 67 -5.18 0.57 13.29
N VAL A 68 -4.17 0.83 14.11
CA VAL A 68 -3.42 2.08 14.10
C VAL A 68 -2.02 1.81 13.56
N MET A 69 -1.54 2.69 12.70
CA MET A 69 -0.19 2.62 12.16
C MET A 69 0.53 3.93 12.46
N ILE A 70 1.74 3.83 13.02
CA ILE A 70 2.54 4.99 13.41
C ILE A 70 3.66 5.19 12.39
N PHE A 71 3.72 6.38 11.80
CA PHE A 71 4.83 6.81 10.94
C PHE A 71 5.74 7.76 11.69
N GLY A 72 7.04 7.63 11.48
CA GLY A 72 8.06 8.43 12.14
C GLY A 72 9.46 7.94 11.80
N ASP A 73 10.46 8.42 12.54
CA ASP A 73 11.84 7.94 12.37
C ASP A 73 11.89 6.41 12.46
N LEU A 74 12.50 5.76 11.47
CA LEU A 74 12.55 4.30 11.37
C LEU A 74 13.10 3.65 12.66
N CYS A 75 14.07 4.30 13.32
CA CYS A 75 14.61 3.87 14.60
C CYS A 75 13.55 3.87 15.72
N ASN A 76 12.69 4.88 15.76
CA ASN A 76 11.63 5.01 16.75
C ASN A 76 10.46 4.06 16.43
N THR A 77 10.04 3.98 15.16
CA THR A 77 8.95 3.10 14.73
C THR A 77 9.27 1.62 14.99
N LEU A 78 10.49 1.17 14.65
CA LEU A 78 10.94 -0.20 14.91
C LEU A 78 11.08 -0.51 16.40
N ALA A 79 11.52 0.47 17.21
CA ALA A 79 11.61 0.31 18.65
C ALA A 79 10.22 0.11 19.27
N CYS A 80 9.24 0.89 18.84
CA CYS A 80 7.87 0.79 19.33
C CYS A 80 7.21 -0.56 18.96
N LEU A 81 7.50 -1.13 17.77
CA LEU A 81 6.91 -2.39 17.28
C LEU A 81 7.56 -3.68 17.81
N ARG A 82 8.80 -3.61 18.31
CA ARG A 82 9.55 -4.80 18.77
C ARG A 82 9.20 -5.23 20.20
N GLN A 83 8.41 -4.44 20.93
CA GLN A 83 8.02 -4.77 22.30
C GLN A 83 6.80 -5.70 22.28
N THR A 84 6.92 -6.82 22.97
CA THR A 84 6.12 -8.05 22.81
C THR A 84 4.68 -7.98 23.33
N ASP A 85 4.22 -6.82 23.78
CA ASP A 85 2.84 -6.62 24.24
C ASP A 85 2.05 -5.86 23.15
N PRO A 86 0.98 -6.43 22.57
CA PRO A 86 0.25 -5.87 21.43
C PRO A 86 -0.48 -4.53 21.71
N ILE A 87 -0.34 -3.98 22.92
CA ILE A 87 -1.14 -2.90 23.49
C ILE A 87 -0.30 -1.66 23.88
N THR A 88 1.03 -1.78 23.98
CA THR A 88 1.85 -0.77 24.66
C THR A 88 3.13 -0.47 23.87
N TYR A 89 3.17 0.69 23.20
CA TYR A 89 4.29 1.12 22.38
C TYR A 89 5.02 2.25 23.11
N ILE A 90 6.27 2.02 23.54
CA ILE A 90 7.11 3.03 24.19
C ILE A 90 8.06 3.62 23.13
N CYS A 91 8.01 4.93 22.87
CA CYS A 91 9.01 5.58 22.02
C CYS A 91 10.26 5.91 22.86
N GLY A 92 11.37 5.24 22.59
CA GLY A 92 12.61 5.46 23.32
C GLY A 92 13.65 6.19 22.49
N LEU A 93 13.92 7.46 22.82
CA LEU A 93 15.28 8.01 22.86
C LEU A 93 15.32 9.18 23.86
N SER A 94 15.75 8.84 25.08
CA SER A 94 16.18 9.71 26.19
C SER A 94 15.12 10.49 26.98
N THR A 95 15.27 10.44 28.31
CA THR A 95 14.67 11.27 29.38
C THR A 95 13.28 10.85 29.92
N SER A 96 13.34 10.01 30.97
CA SER A 96 12.59 10.10 32.25
C SER A 96 11.06 10.27 32.33
N SER A 97 10.29 10.32 31.24
CA SER A 97 8.83 10.16 31.28
C SER A 97 8.29 9.86 29.89
N THR A 98 8.04 8.60 29.56
CA THR A 98 7.39 8.28 28.29
C THR A 98 6.25 7.32 28.54
N SER A 99 5.03 7.88 28.51
CA SER A 99 3.80 7.10 28.53
C SER A 99 3.64 6.36 27.20
N PRO A 100 3.17 5.10 27.22
CA PRO A 100 2.92 4.35 26.00
C PRO A 100 1.80 4.98 25.16
N PHE A 101 1.89 4.86 23.83
CA PHE A 101 0.79 5.21 22.95
C PHE A 101 -0.31 4.15 23.09
N ILE A 102 -1.48 4.58 23.57
CA ILE A 102 -2.65 3.75 23.77
C ILE A 102 -3.82 4.42 23.03
N PHE A 103 -4.49 3.66 22.17
CA PHE A 103 -5.65 4.12 21.42
C PHE A 103 -6.85 3.25 21.72
N THR A 104 -8.01 3.88 21.90
CA THR A 104 -9.27 3.19 22.19
C THR A 104 -10.40 3.64 21.27
N VAL A 105 -11.29 2.71 20.93
CA VAL A 105 -12.55 2.95 20.22
C VAL A 105 -13.60 2.04 20.84
N ASN A 106 -14.79 2.56 21.16
CA ASN A 106 -15.86 1.80 21.84
C ASN A 106 -15.36 1.16 23.15
N GLY A 107 -14.50 1.86 23.88
CA GLY A 107 -13.82 1.36 25.08
C GLY A 107 -12.85 0.19 24.87
N CYS A 108 -12.63 -0.25 23.62
CA CYS A 108 -11.72 -1.33 23.27
C CYS A 108 -10.38 -0.79 22.77
N LEU A 109 -9.30 -1.47 23.10
CA LEU A 109 -7.96 -1.11 22.65
C LEU A 109 -7.77 -1.44 21.17
N LEU A 110 -7.23 -0.48 20.41
CA LEU A 110 -6.88 -0.70 19.01
C LEU A 110 -5.52 -1.37 18.90
N LYS A 111 -5.41 -2.29 17.95
CA LYS A 111 -4.15 -2.96 17.61
C LYS A 111 -3.26 -1.99 16.83
N LEU A 112 -2.01 -1.90 17.24
CA LEU A 112 -0.97 -1.21 16.49
C LEU A 112 -0.32 -2.18 15.49
N THR A 113 -0.10 -1.72 14.26
CA THR A 113 0.44 -2.51 13.16
C THR A 113 1.53 -1.75 12.40
N ASP A 114 2.46 -2.48 11.80
CA ASP A 114 3.48 -1.93 10.90
C ASP A 114 3.10 -2.02 9.43
N LYS A 115 2.09 -2.82 9.14
CA LYS A 115 1.64 -3.13 7.79
C LYS A 115 0.13 -3.14 7.74
N PHE A 116 -0.43 -2.32 6.86
CA PHE A 116 -1.89 -2.23 6.70
C PHE A 116 -2.26 -2.14 5.23
N LYS A 117 -3.41 -2.72 4.87
CA LYS A 117 -3.92 -2.72 3.50
C LYS A 117 -5.18 -1.86 3.43
N TYR A 118 -5.14 -0.79 2.66
CA TYR A 118 -6.25 0.12 2.43
C TYR A 118 -6.54 0.21 0.93
N VAL A 119 -7.79 -0.07 0.52
CA VAL A 119 -8.25 -0.04 -0.89
C VAL A 119 -7.30 -0.80 -1.83
N GLY A 120 -6.88 -2.00 -1.41
CA GLY A 120 -5.97 -2.84 -2.21
C GLY A 120 -4.49 -2.46 -2.14
N THR A 121 -4.14 -1.33 -1.54
CA THR A 121 -2.78 -0.80 -1.43
C THR A 121 -2.20 -1.09 -0.04
N THR A 122 -1.02 -1.68 -0.02
CA THR A 122 -0.34 -2.07 1.22
C THR A 122 0.69 -1.02 1.62
N PHE A 123 0.56 -0.51 2.83
CA PHE A 123 1.46 0.47 3.44
C PHE A 123 2.34 -0.21 4.49
N CYS A 124 3.56 0.29 4.63
CA CYS A 124 4.53 -0.18 5.63
C CYS A 124 5.18 1.00 6.37
N SER A 125 5.07 1.04 7.70
CA SER A 125 5.65 2.12 8.50
C SER A 125 7.10 1.90 8.91
N THR A 126 7.59 0.66 8.80
CA THR A 126 8.94 0.24 9.21
C THR A 126 9.99 0.32 8.10
N LYS A 127 9.58 0.70 6.88
CA LYS A 127 10.45 0.83 5.72
C LYS A 127 10.56 2.30 5.32
N ARG A 128 11.72 2.68 4.77
CA ARG A 128 11.96 4.06 4.28
C ARG A 128 10.98 4.47 3.18
N ASP A 129 10.61 3.52 2.32
CA ASP A 129 9.59 3.67 1.30
C ASP A 129 8.31 2.99 1.82
N ILE A 130 7.26 3.79 2.03
CA ILE A 130 5.98 3.33 2.59
C ILE A 130 5.28 2.31 1.68
N PHE A 131 5.61 2.30 0.38
CA PHE A 131 5.07 1.39 -0.62
C PHE A 131 6.00 0.21 -0.91
N ALA A 132 7.13 0.07 -0.22
CA ALA A 132 8.07 -1.02 -0.47
C ALA A 132 7.41 -2.41 -0.41
N CYS A 133 6.47 -2.61 0.52
CA CYS A 133 5.71 -3.85 0.63
C CYS A 133 4.74 -4.07 -0.54
N LEU A 134 4.12 -3.00 -1.05
CA LEU A 134 3.30 -3.05 -2.26
C LEU A 134 4.12 -3.52 -3.46
N TYR A 135 5.30 -2.95 -3.68
CA TYR A 135 6.19 -3.35 -4.78
C TYR A 135 6.57 -4.83 -4.69
N ASP A 136 6.89 -5.33 -3.48
CA ASP A 136 7.19 -6.76 -3.26
C ASP A 136 5.99 -7.64 -3.63
N GLU A 137 4.79 -7.29 -3.16
CA GLU A 137 3.55 -8.03 -3.42
C GLU A 137 3.19 -8.05 -4.91
N LYS A 138 3.28 -6.90 -5.58
CA LYS A 138 2.93 -6.77 -7.00
C LYS A 138 3.96 -7.40 -7.92
N ALA A 139 5.26 -7.28 -7.61
CA ALA A 139 6.30 -8.01 -8.33
C ALA A 139 6.10 -9.54 -8.22
N ASN A 140 5.75 -10.04 -7.03
CA ASN A 140 5.47 -11.46 -6.82
C ASN A 140 4.21 -11.91 -7.58
N ALA A 141 3.11 -11.16 -7.50
CA ALA A 141 1.87 -11.46 -8.23
C ALA A 141 2.11 -11.48 -9.75
N ALA A 142 2.78 -10.45 -10.28
CA ALA A 142 3.15 -10.36 -11.68
C ALA A 142 4.05 -11.53 -12.12
N THR A 143 5.02 -11.93 -11.28
CA THR A 143 5.90 -13.08 -11.53
C THR A 143 5.09 -14.39 -11.60
N ILE A 144 4.15 -14.59 -10.68
CA ILE A 144 3.28 -15.77 -10.66
C ILE A 144 2.42 -15.82 -11.93
N SER A 145 1.77 -14.71 -12.29
CA SER A 145 0.98 -14.59 -13.53
C SER A 145 1.83 -14.85 -14.78
N SER A 146 3.03 -14.26 -14.83
CA SER A 146 4.02 -14.48 -15.89
C SER A 146 4.38 -15.96 -16.03
N HIS A 147 4.74 -16.62 -14.93
CA HIS A 147 5.05 -18.05 -14.93
C HIS A 147 3.85 -18.91 -15.31
N GLY A 148 2.64 -18.54 -14.87
CA GLY A 148 1.40 -19.20 -15.27
C GLY A 148 1.23 -19.20 -16.78
N ILE A 149 1.34 -18.02 -17.41
CA ILE A 149 1.26 -17.87 -18.87
C ILE A 149 2.34 -18.69 -19.55
N LEU A 150 3.61 -18.50 -19.19
CA LEU A 150 4.74 -19.16 -19.85
C LEU A 150 4.71 -20.69 -19.67
N SER A 151 4.14 -21.19 -18.58
CA SER A 151 3.96 -22.63 -18.39
C SER A 151 2.93 -23.23 -19.35
N THR A 152 1.98 -22.43 -19.84
CA THR A 152 1.02 -22.88 -20.86
C THR A 152 1.67 -23.16 -22.22
N GLU A 153 2.91 -22.72 -22.47
CA GLU A 153 3.69 -23.08 -23.68
C GLU A 153 3.72 -24.60 -23.91
N ARG A 154 3.75 -25.38 -22.82
CA ARG A 154 3.77 -26.86 -22.87
C ARG A 154 2.41 -27.47 -23.24
N LEU A 155 1.34 -26.71 -23.12
CA LEU A 155 -0.03 -27.14 -23.41
C LEU A 155 -0.46 -26.74 -24.83
N VAL A 156 0.21 -25.75 -25.42
CA VAL A 156 0.00 -25.36 -26.81
C VAL A 156 0.73 -26.37 -27.70
N GLY A 157 0.01 -26.97 -28.66
CA GLY A 157 0.54 -28.06 -29.51
C GLY A 157 1.79 -27.71 -30.36
N GLN A 158 2.18 -26.44 -30.40
CA GLN A 158 3.39 -25.96 -31.08
C GLN A 158 4.59 -25.71 -30.14
N GLY A 159 4.46 -26.03 -28.84
CA GLY A 159 5.54 -25.93 -27.85
C GLY A 159 6.00 -24.51 -27.51
N HIS A 160 5.34 -23.48 -28.05
CA HIS A 160 5.57 -22.07 -27.75
C HIS A 160 4.29 -21.27 -27.97
N ILE A 161 4.14 -20.15 -27.25
CA ILE A 161 3.01 -19.22 -27.42
C ILE A 161 3.42 -18.18 -28.46
N PRO A 162 2.61 -17.92 -29.50
CA PRO A 162 2.89 -16.85 -30.46
C PRO A 162 3.04 -15.49 -29.77
N PRO A 163 4.03 -14.64 -30.15
CA PRO A 163 4.32 -13.38 -29.46
C PRO A 163 3.11 -12.44 -29.33
N HIS A 164 2.26 -12.38 -30.35
CA HIS A 164 1.03 -11.58 -30.33
C HIS A 164 0.04 -12.03 -29.23
N SER A 165 -0.19 -13.34 -29.11
CA SER A 165 -1.03 -13.92 -28.06
C SER A 165 -0.41 -13.73 -26.68
N ALA A 166 0.91 -13.91 -26.56
CA ALA A 166 1.63 -13.69 -25.31
C ALA A 166 1.56 -12.22 -24.85
N LYS A 167 1.65 -11.25 -25.79
CA LYS A 167 1.43 -9.82 -25.52
C LYS A 167 0.03 -9.54 -25.00
N THR A 168 -0.98 -10.19 -25.57
CA THR A 168 -2.37 -10.05 -25.10
C THR A 168 -2.51 -10.55 -23.66
N LEU A 169 -1.96 -11.72 -23.36
CA LEU A 169 -1.96 -12.30 -22.01
C LEU A 169 -1.15 -11.44 -21.01
N TYR A 170 -0.02 -10.89 -21.45
CA TYR A 170 0.77 -9.96 -20.64
C TYR A 170 -0.06 -8.74 -20.22
N THR A 171 -0.68 -8.07 -21.18
CA THR A 171 -1.47 -6.85 -20.95
C THR A 171 -2.63 -7.14 -19.98
N ALA A 172 -3.28 -8.30 -20.10
CA ALA A 172 -4.40 -8.66 -19.26
C ALA A 172 -4.02 -9.11 -17.84
N LEU A 173 -2.93 -9.88 -17.67
CA LEU A 173 -2.66 -10.63 -16.44
C LEU A 173 -1.36 -10.24 -15.72
N VAL A 174 -0.40 -9.64 -16.42
CA VAL A 174 0.90 -9.25 -15.83
C VAL A 174 0.93 -7.74 -15.65
N ASP A 175 0.61 -6.98 -16.70
CA ASP A 175 0.70 -5.52 -16.70
C ASP A 175 -0.20 -4.88 -15.64
N CYS A 176 -1.40 -5.43 -15.45
CA CYS A 176 -2.34 -4.99 -14.40
C CYS A 176 -1.74 -5.03 -12.98
N HIS A 177 -0.76 -5.90 -12.72
CA HIS A 177 -0.03 -5.91 -11.46
C HIS A 177 1.10 -4.89 -11.44
N LEU A 178 1.79 -4.69 -12.57
CA LEU A 178 2.95 -3.81 -12.67
C LEU A 178 2.55 -2.33 -12.62
N ILE A 179 1.41 -1.95 -13.19
CA ILE A 179 0.89 -0.57 -13.15
C ILE A 179 -0.02 -0.31 -11.93
N PHE A 180 -0.24 -1.32 -11.09
CA PHE A 180 -1.15 -1.20 -9.95
C PHE A 180 -0.65 -0.12 -8.98
N GLY A 181 -1.51 0.84 -8.67
CA GLY A 181 -1.22 1.89 -7.71
C GLY A 181 -0.25 2.96 -8.23
N CYS A 182 0.02 3.03 -9.54
CA CYS A 182 0.89 4.07 -10.12
C CYS A 182 0.37 5.51 -9.89
N GLU A 183 -0.93 5.68 -9.66
CA GLU A 183 -1.53 6.97 -9.31
C GLU A 183 -1.32 7.37 -7.83
N ILE A 184 -1.04 6.40 -6.95
CA ILE A 184 -0.94 6.58 -5.50
C ILE A 184 0.53 6.53 -5.05
N ALA A 185 1.26 5.53 -5.53
CA ALA A 185 2.65 5.30 -5.20
C ALA A 185 3.53 6.17 -6.08
N LEU A 186 3.87 7.35 -5.56
CA LEU A 186 4.92 8.14 -6.17
C LEU A 186 6.24 7.36 -6.11
N ASP A 187 6.94 7.33 -7.23
CA ASP A 187 8.22 6.65 -7.43
C ASP A 187 9.36 7.38 -6.69
N VAL A 188 9.30 7.39 -5.36
CA VAL A 188 10.29 8.04 -4.48
C VAL A 188 11.59 7.24 -4.44
N SER A 189 11.53 5.92 -4.62
CA SER A 189 12.70 5.03 -4.62
C SER A 189 12.75 4.15 -5.86
N ASN A 190 13.93 4.08 -6.49
CA ASN A 190 14.15 3.21 -7.66
C ASN A 190 14.13 1.71 -7.31
N THR A 191 14.25 1.37 -6.02
CA THR A 191 14.39 -0.03 -5.59
C THR A 191 13.13 -0.86 -5.77
N GLY A 192 11.95 -0.23 -5.62
CA GLY A 192 10.66 -0.87 -5.88
C GLY A 192 10.43 -1.10 -7.37
N ILE A 193 10.60 -0.04 -8.16
CA ILE A 193 10.41 -0.04 -9.62
C ILE A 193 11.29 -1.07 -10.31
N GLN A 194 12.58 -1.18 -9.92
CA GLN A 194 13.50 -2.17 -10.48
C GLN A 194 13.00 -3.61 -10.34
N LYS A 195 12.22 -3.92 -9.31
CA LYS A 195 11.60 -5.25 -9.15
C LYS A 195 10.54 -5.48 -10.23
N LEU A 196 9.73 -4.47 -10.51
CA LEU A 196 8.70 -4.51 -11.55
C LEU A 196 9.31 -4.57 -12.96
N GLU A 197 10.31 -3.74 -13.23
CA GLU A 197 11.08 -3.76 -14.50
C GLU A 197 11.70 -5.13 -14.75
N LYS A 198 12.23 -5.77 -13.70
CA LYS A 198 12.82 -7.11 -13.83
C LYS A 198 11.79 -8.15 -14.28
N VAL A 199 10.56 -8.06 -13.79
CA VAL A 199 9.46 -8.95 -14.20
C VAL A 199 9.07 -8.67 -15.66
N GLN A 200 8.86 -7.39 -16.02
CA GLN A 200 8.54 -6.99 -17.40
C GLN A 200 9.61 -7.48 -18.38
N ASN A 201 10.87 -7.09 -18.15
CA ASN A 201 11.99 -7.45 -19.02
C ASN A 201 12.20 -8.97 -19.10
N GLY A 202 12.00 -9.68 -17.99
CA GLY A 202 12.07 -11.15 -17.95
C GLY A 202 11.01 -11.80 -18.83
N PHE A 203 9.77 -11.33 -18.76
CA PHE A 203 8.67 -11.83 -19.59
C PHE A 203 8.92 -11.54 -21.08
N LEU A 204 9.28 -10.29 -21.43
CA LEU A 204 9.52 -9.90 -22.83
C LEU A 204 10.67 -10.68 -23.48
N ARG A 205 11.77 -10.89 -22.74
CA ARG A 205 12.87 -11.73 -23.21
C ARG A 205 12.43 -13.15 -23.48
N ARG A 206 11.55 -13.71 -22.64
CA ARG A 206 11.09 -15.08 -22.79
C ARG A 206 10.22 -15.26 -24.04
N ILE A 207 9.26 -14.36 -24.28
CA ILE A 207 8.36 -14.46 -25.44
C ILE A 207 9.08 -14.23 -26.77
N LEU A 208 10.15 -13.43 -26.77
CA LEU A 208 11.01 -13.20 -27.95
C LEU A 208 12.14 -14.25 -28.08
N SER A 209 12.20 -15.23 -27.17
CA SER A 209 13.27 -16.24 -27.13
C SER A 209 14.70 -15.64 -27.05
N LEU A 210 14.84 -14.50 -26.37
CA LEU A 210 16.11 -13.80 -26.21
C LEU A 210 16.85 -14.22 -24.93
N SER A 211 18.17 -14.06 -24.92
CA SER A 211 18.99 -14.32 -23.75
C SER A 211 18.72 -13.34 -22.61
N ARG A 212 19.09 -13.70 -21.38
CA ARG A 212 18.98 -12.82 -20.19
C ARG A 212 19.84 -11.55 -20.29
N SER A 213 20.86 -11.55 -21.14
CA SER A 213 21.78 -10.42 -21.37
C SER A 213 21.43 -9.59 -22.62
N SER A 214 20.33 -9.92 -23.31
CA SER A 214 19.88 -9.17 -24.48
C SER A 214 19.64 -7.68 -24.16
N PRO A 215 19.98 -6.77 -25.08
CA PRO A 215 19.72 -5.34 -24.90
C PRO A 215 18.22 -5.07 -24.75
N LEU A 216 17.86 -4.06 -23.96
CA LEU A 216 16.48 -3.72 -23.66
C LEU A 216 15.70 -3.09 -24.84
N PRO A 217 16.27 -2.19 -25.68
CA PRO A 217 15.48 -1.50 -26.70
C PRO A 217 14.73 -2.43 -27.67
N PRO A 218 15.33 -3.53 -28.19
CA PRO A 218 14.61 -4.48 -29.04
C PRO A 218 13.39 -5.10 -28.38
N LEU A 219 13.39 -5.26 -27.05
CA LEU A 219 12.24 -5.84 -26.34
C LEU A 219 10.99 -4.97 -26.54
N PHE A 220 11.16 -3.66 -26.47
CA PHE A 220 10.05 -2.71 -26.54
C PHE A 220 9.69 -2.33 -27.97
N THR A 221 10.68 -2.20 -28.87
CA THR A 221 10.39 -1.89 -30.29
C THR A 221 9.68 -3.02 -31.00
N GLU A 222 10.04 -4.29 -30.74
CA GLU A 222 9.41 -5.45 -31.38
C GLU A 222 8.04 -5.78 -30.79
N THR A 223 7.86 -5.55 -29.48
CA THR A 223 6.59 -5.86 -28.80
C THR A 223 5.62 -4.69 -28.81
N GLY A 224 6.09 -3.45 -28.96
CA GLY A 224 5.28 -2.24 -28.83
C GLY A 224 4.67 -2.09 -27.43
N ILE A 225 5.35 -2.58 -26.39
CA ILE A 225 4.97 -2.41 -24.98
C ILE A 225 5.79 -1.24 -24.41
N CYS A 226 5.16 -0.41 -23.57
CA CYS A 226 5.85 0.70 -22.92
C CYS A 226 6.80 0.18 -21.83
N PRO A 227 8.07 0.63 -21.79
CA PRO A 227 8.96 0.33 -20.69
C PRO A 227 8.45 0.96 -19.39
N LEU A 228 8.67 0.27 -18.27
CA LEU A 228 8.55 0.86 -16.94
C LEU A 228 9.81 1.66 -16.58
N PRO A 229 9.69 2.72 -15.74
CA PRO A 229 8.43 3.31 -15.28
C PRO A 229 7.68 4.00 -16.43
N ALA A 230 6.36 3.83 -16.50
CA ALA A 230 5.53 4.51 -17.49
C ALA A 230 5.50 6.01 -17.14
N ARG A 231 6.17 6.82 -17.97
CA ARG A 231 6.21 8.28 -17.85
C ARG A 231 5.54 8.92 -19.04
#